data_AF-A0A090V8P3-F1
#
_entry.id   AF-A0A090V8P3-F1
#
_cell.length_a   1.000
_cell.length_b   1.000
_cell.length_c   1.000
_cell.angle_alpha   90.00
_cell.angle_beta   90.00
_cell.angle_gamma   90.00
#
_symmetry.space_group_name_H-M   'P 1'
#
loop_
_entity.id
_entity.type
_entity.pdbx_description
1 polymer ?
#
loop_
_entity_poly.entity_id
_entity_poly.type
_entity_poly.pdbx_seq_one_letter_code
_entity_poly.pdbx_strand_id
1 'polypeptide(L)'
;MVDGQYGGIVYSQSNHKLIQQGKLTSTYEGRETGFITGDGVVLNTDGTYSPNTTAAITPDWYNRYYRRANVESNSFDASFLKLREVSLQYNFPKKSLKNTGITGLSISAFGRNLATVSDFPIYDPETAALNGDTILPGIEMGQMPSPANYGFNLKVNL
;
A
#
# COMPACT_ATOMS: atom_id res chain seq x y z
N MET A 1 -6.77 6.13 -17.70
CA MET A 1 -6.13 7.18 -16.89
C MET A 1 -5.14 6.53 -15.95
N VAL A 2 -3.90 7.02 -16.00
CA VAL A 2 -2.83 6.67 -15.06
C VAL A 2 -2.59 7.90 -14.20
N ASP A 3 -2.36 7.68 -12.93
CA ASP A 3 -2.05 8.71 -11.94
C ASP A 3 -0.82 8.26 -11.14
N GLY A 4 -0.09 9.21 -10.58
CA GLY A 4 1.08 8.88 -9.78
C GLY A 4 1.51 10.03 -8.90
N GLN A 5 2.16 9.65 -7.81
CA GLN A 5 2.81 10.56 -6.88
C GLN A 5 4.28 10.16 -6.80
N TYR A 6 5.16 11.15 -6.71
CA TYR A 6 6.58 10.92 -6.49
C TYR A 6 7.04 11.62 -5.22
N GLY A 7 7.68 10.85 -4.35
CA GLY A 7 8.16 11.27 -3.04
C GLY A 7 7.06 11.33 -1.97
N GLY A 8 7.49 11.83 -0.81
CA GLY A 8 6.71 11.77 0.42
C GLY A 8 7.04 10.52 1.23
N ILE A 9 6.76 10.60 2.52
CA ILE A 9 6.97 9.50 3.46
C ILE A 9 5.65 9.27 4.18
N VAL A 10 5.25 8.01 4.27
CA VAL A 10 4.05 7.58 4.98
C VAL A 10 4.44 6.61 6.09
N TYR A 11 4.00 6.91 7.31
CA TYR A 11 4.07 5.97 8.42
C TYR A 11 2.99 4.89 8.28
N SER A 12 3.33 3.61 8.45
CA SER A 12 2.38 2.48 8.43
C SER A 12 2.26 1.77 9.76
N GLN A 13 1.09 1.92 10.38
CA GLN A 13 0.69 1.15 11.55
C GLN A 13 0.41 -0.32 11.18
N SER A 14 -0.10 -0.58 9.98
CA SER A 14 -0.34 -1.94 9.47
C SER A 14 0.97 -2.72 9.39
N ASN A 15 2.03 -2.09 8.84
CA ASN A 15 3.36 -2.69 8.78
C ASN A 15 3.87 -3.07 10.17
N HIS A 16 3.84 -2.13 11.12
CA HIS A 16 4.21 -2.38 12.52
C HIS A 16 3.49 -3.62 13.07
N LYS A 17 2.16 -3.70 12.90
CA LYS A 17 1.37 -4.80 13.46
C LYS A 17 1.59 -6.14 12.77
N LEU A 18 1.74 -6.15 11.45
CA LEU A 18 1.99 -7.38 10.71
C LEU A 18 3.40 -7.92 10.96
N ILE A 19 4.39 -7.05 11.18
CA ILE A 19 5.74 -7.45 11.60
C ILE A 19 5.72 -8.06 13.01
N GLN A 20 5.05 -7.41 13.98
CA GLN A 20 4.93 -7.98 15.33
C GLN A 20 4.27 -9.37 15.34
N GLN A 21 3.40 -9.64 14.36
CA GLN A 21 2.72 -10.92 14.18
C GLN A 21 3.50 -11.91 13.30
N GLY A 22 4.66 -11.53 12.74
CA GLY A 22 5.47 -12.39 11.87
C GLY A 22 4.79 -12.76 10.54
N LYS A 23 3.93 -11.86 10.03
CA LYS A 23 3.11 -12.10 8.82
C LYS A 23 3.71 -11.57 7.53
N LEU A 24 4.71 -10.70 7.60
CA LEU A 24 5.36 -10.12 6.43
C LEU A 24 6.58 -10.94 6.00
N THR A 25 6.95 -10.86 4.73
CA THR A 25 8.18 -11.45 4.21
C THR A 25 9.43 -10.83 4.83
N SER A 26 9.35 -9.56 5.26
CA SER A 26 10.42 -8.87 6.00
C SER A 26 10.75 -9.54 7.34
N THR A 27 9.88 -10.42 7.86
CA THR A 27 10.13 -11.17 9.10
C THR A 27 10.73 -12.57 8.88
N TYR A 28 11.33 -12.83 7.72
CA TYR A 28 11.94 -14.13 7.41
C TYR A 28 13.33 -14.29 8.03
N GLU A 29 14.07 -13.20 8.21
CA GLU A 29 15.38 -13.24 8.84
C GLU A 29 15.28 -13.76 10.27
N GLY A 30 16.24 -14.60 10.68
CA GLY A 30 16.26 -15.19 12.02
C GLY A 30 15.12 -16.16 12.34
N ARG A 31 14.20 -16.46 11.41
CA ARG A 31 13.06 -17.33 11.65
C ARG A 31 13.46 -18.80 11.85
N GLU A 32 14.43 -19.27 11.07
CA GLU A 32 14.96 -20.64 11.15
C GLU A 32 15.99 -20.81 12.26
N THR A 33 16.85 -19.80 12.47
CA THR A 33 17.91 -19.83 13.50
C THR A 33 17.40 -19.49 14.90
N GLY A 34 16.28 -18.78 15.00
CA GLY A 34 15.69 -18.29 16.26
C GLY A 34 16.34 -17.02 16.82
N PHE A 35 17.39 -16.52 16.16
CA PHE A 35 18.12 -15.31 16.59
C PHE A 35 18.52 -14.42 15.42
N ILE A 36 18.63 -13.12 15.70
CA ILE A 36 19.14 -12.08 14.80
C ILE A 36 20.27 -11.33 15.51
N THR A 37 21.38 -11.13 14.82
CA THR A 37 22.46 -10.22 15.26
C THR A 37 22.38 -8.98 14.40
N GLY A 38 21.90 -7.88 14.99
CA GLY A 38 21.75 -6.62 14.27
C GLY A 38 23.09 -5.96 13.93
N ASP A 39 23.11 -5.30 12.78
CA ASP A 39 24.19 -4.41 12.37
C ASP A 39 24.31 -3.25 13.35
N GLY A 40 25.45 -3.18 14.04
CA GLY A 40 25.69 -2.17 15.05
C GLY A 40 27.04 -2.33 15.73
N VAL A 41 27.31 -1.39 16.62
CA VAL A 41 28.54 -1.38 17.42
C VAL A 41 28.23 -1.31 18.91
N VAL A 42 29.12 -1.88 19.71
CA VAL A 42 29.10 -1.76 21.17
C VAL A 42 30.14 -0.73 21.58
N LEU A 43 29.73 0.23 22.40
CA LEU A 43 30.64 1.18 23.04
C LEU A 43 31.37 0.47 24.18
N ASN A 44 32.68 0.33 24.03
CA ASN A 44 33.55 -0.26 25.02
C ASN A 44 33.84 0.72 26.17
N THR A 45 34.28 0.22 27.32
CA THR A 45 34.59 1.05 28.51
C THR A 45 35.75 2.03 28.29
N ASP A 46 36.58 1.78 27.29
CA ASP A 46 37.69 2.65 26.87
C ASP A 46 37.28 3.74 25.87
N GLY A 47 35.98 3.80 25.51
CA GLY A 47 35.44 4.74 24.53
C GLY A 47 35.57 4.32 23.08
N THR A 48 36.13 3.14 22.79
CA THR A 48 36.19 2.59 21.42
C THR A 48 34.91 1.86 21.04
N TYR A 49 34.74 1.56 19.75
CA TYR A 49 33.60 0.80 19.23
C TYR A 49 34.05 -0.56 18.71
N SER A 50 33.36 -1.63 19.14
CA SER A 50 33.53 -2.98 18.61
C SER A 50 32.27 -3.43 17.85
N PRO A 51 32.38 -4.33 16.85
CA PRO A 51 31.21 -4.89 16.18
C PRO A 51 30.28 -5.59 17.16
N ASN A 52 28.97 -5.40 17.00
CA ASN A 52 27.98 -6.11 17.80
C ASN A 52 27.94 -7.59 17.43
N THR A 53 28.17 -8.47 18.41
CA THR A 53 28.02 -9.92 18.26
C THR A 53 26.86 -10.48 19.10
N THR A 54 26.06 -9.62 19.73
CA THR A 54 24.98 -10.04 20.62
C THR A 54 23.79 -10.53 19.80
N ALA A 55 23.43 -11.80 19.99
CA ALA A 55 22.27 -12.41 19.36
C ALA A 55 20.98 -12.04 20.14
N ALA A 56 20.04 -11.39 19.47
CA ALA A 56 18.71 -11.13 19.98
C ALA A 56 17.75 -12.23 19.54
N ILE A 57 16.83 -12.65 20.42
CA ILE A 57 15.78 -13.60 20.07
C ILE A 57 14.89 -12.96 18.98
N THR A 58 14.63 -13.68 17.88
CA THR A 58 13.99 -13.14 16.68
C THR A 58 12.68 -12.38 16.94
N PRO A 59 11.70 -12.93 17.70
CA PRO A 59 10.51 -12.17 18.10
C PRO A 59 10.80 -10.86 18.84
N ASP A 60 11.77 -10.83 19.74
CA ASP A 60 12.11 -9.62 20.52
C ASP A 60 12.78 -8.56 19.63
N TRP A 61 13.65 -8.99 18.71
CA TRP A 61 14.26 -8.13 17.70
C TRP A 61 13.19 -7.37 16.91
N TYR A 62 12.27 -8.09 16.26
CA TYR A 62 11.22 -7.46 15.45
C TYR A 62 10.27 -6.59 16.28
N ASN A 63 9.91 -7.02 17.49
CA ASN A 63 9.03 -6.25 18.37
C ASN A 63 9.67 -4.95 18.86
N ARG A 64 10.97 -4.93 19.12
CA ARG A 64 11.70 -3.75 19.58
C ARG A 64 12.07 -2.83 18.44
N TYR A 65 12.62 -3.37 17.35
CA TYR A 65 13.07 -2.59 16.21
C TYR A 65 11.90 -1.88 15.53
N TYR A 66 10.83 -2.62 15.22
CA TYR A 66 9.64 -2.08 14.56
C TYR A 66 8.59 -1.59 15.52
N ARG A 67 8.92 -1.29 16.80
CA ARG A 67 7.93 -0.82 17.78
C ARG A 67 7.22 0.44 17.27
N ARG A 68 5.97 0.68 17.69
CA ARG A 68 5.18 1.86 17.28
C ARG A 68 5.87 3.20 17.55
N ALA A 69 6.66 3.29 18.62
CA ALA A 69 7.41 4.49 18.97
C ALA A 69 8.68 4.70 18.11
N ASN A 70 9.08 3.72 17.30
CA ASN A 70 10.11 3.88 16.28
C ASN A 70 9.43 4.19 14.93
N VAL A 71 9.22 5.49 14.70
CA VAL A 71 8.51 5.98 13.51
C VAL A 71 9.31 5.69 12.24
N GLU A 72 10.63 5.86 12.29
CA GLU A 72 11.52 5.66 11.14
C GLU A 72 11.44 4.24 10.56
N SER A 73 11.50 3.21 11.42
CA SER A 73 11.40 1.81 11.00
C SER A 73 10.05 1.42 10.35
N ASN A 74 9.03 2.26 10.50
CA ASN A 74 7.69 2.05 9.97
C ASN A 74 7.28 3.14 8.98
N SER A 75 8.22 3.95 8.52
CA SER A 75 8.02 5.01 7.54
C SER A 75 8.58 4.57 6.20
N PHE A 76 7.77 4.68 5.16
CA PHE A 76 8.09 4.16 3.83
C PHE A 76 7.86 5.23 2.77
N ASP A 77 8.56 5.08 1.63
CA ASP A 77 8.35 5.93 0.47
C ASP A 77 6.90 5.84 -0.02
N ALA A 78 6.31 7.00 -0.29
CA ALA A 78 4.93 7.14 -0.71
C ALA A 78 4.78 7.30 -2.23
N SER A 79 5.85 7.04 -3.00
CA SER A 79 5.78 7.10 -4.45
C SER A 79 4.96 5.94 -4.99
N PHE A 80 4.11 6.24 -5.96
CA PHE A 80 3.35 5.21 -6.65
C PHE A 80 2.97 5.63 -8.06
N LEU A 81 2.70 4.62 -8.88
CA LEU A 81 2.02 4.74 -10.16
C LEU A 81 0.77 3.85 -10.13
N LYS A 82 -0.40 4.43 -10.43
CA LYS A 82 -1.70 3.75 -10.33
C LYS A 82 -2.48 3.82 -11.63
N LEU A 83 -3.00 2.67 -12.07
CA LEU A 83 -3.99 2.58 -13.13
C LEU A 83 -5.38 2.91 -12.54
N ARG A 84 -5.69 4.20 -12.48
CA ARG A 84 -6.91 4.72 -11.83
C ARG A 84 -8.18 4.33 -12.53
N GLU A 85 -8.21 4.43 -13.86
CA GLU A 85 -9.46 4.22 -14.60
C GLU A 85 -9.19 3.68 -16.01
N VAL A 86 -9.93 2.66 -16.41
CA VAL A 86 -10.01 2.20 -17.80
C VAL A 86 -11.49 2.13 -18.16
N SER A 87 -11.87 2.71 -19.29
CA SER A 87 -13.24 2.66 -19.79
C SER A 87 -13.21 2.38 -21.29
N LEU A 88 -13.98 1.38 -21.70
CA LEU A 88 -14.20 1.03 -23.09
C LEU A 88 -15.68 1.22 -23.39
N GLN A 89 -16.00 2.07 -24.35
CA GLN A 89 -17.37 2.31 -24.80
C GLN A 89 -17.50 1.95 -26.27
N TYR A 90 -18.56 1.23 -26.59
CA TYR A 90 -18.98 0.95 -27.96
C TYR A 90 -20.32 1.62 -28.23
N ASN A 91 -20.33 2.50 -29.23
CA ASN A 91 -21.52 3.19 -29.70
C ASN A 91 -22.06 2.48 -30.94
N PHE A 92 -23.32 2.03 -30.88
CA PHE A 92 -23.93 1.36 -32.02
C PHE A 92 -24.26 2.37 -33.12
N PRO A 93 -23.98 2.05 -34.40
CA PRO A 93 -24.26 2.96 -35.50
C PRO A 93 -25.77 3.11 -35.69
N LYS A 94 -26.24 4.34 -35.92
CA LYS A 94 -27.68 4.66 -36.10
C LYS A 94 -28.36 3.79 -37.17
N LYS A 95 -27.62 3.37 -38.21
CA LYS A 95 -28.14 2.48 -39.26
C LYS A 95 -28.63 1.13 -38.71
N SER A 96 -27.98 0.58 -37.69
CA SER A 96 -28.36 -0.68 -37.06
C SER A 96 -29.59 -0.55 -36.15
N LEU A 97 -30.02 0.69 -35.83
CA LEU A 97 -31.12 1.00 -34.92
C LEU A 97 -32.38 1.51 -35.65
N LYS A 98 -32.35 1.54 -36.99
CA LYS A 98 -33.35 2.25 -37.82
C LYS A 98 -34.81 1.76 -37.64
N ASN A 99 -35.00 0.52 -37.21
CA ASN A 99 -36.33 -0.12 -37.06
C ASN A 99 -36.69 -0.42 -35.60
N THR A 100 -35.89 0.01 -34.62
CA THR A 100 -36.10 -0.35 -33.21
C THR A 100 -36.75 0.75 -32.38
N GLY A 101 -36.97 1.94 -32.97
CA GLY A 101 -37.46 3.12 -32.23
C GLY A 101 -36.43 3.72 -31.27
N ILE A 102 -35.17 3.29 -31.34
CA ILE A 102 -34.07 3.74 -30.47
C ILE A 102 -33.23 4.76 -31.23
N THR A 103 -33.08 5.98 -30.69
CA THR A 103 -32.26 7.06 -31.28
C THR A 103 -30.77 6.91 -30.98
N GLY A 104 -30.41 6.15 -29.94
CA GLY A 104 -29.02 5.83 -29.62
C GLY A 104 -28.87 4.67 -28.63
N LEU A 105 -27.88 3.81 -28.88
CA LEU A 105 -27.50 2.71 -27.99
C LEU A 105 -25.99 2.74 -27.78
N SER A 106 -25.55 2.70 -26.53
CA SER A 106 -24.13 2.52 -26.20
C SER A 106 -23.96 1.58 -25.02
N ILE A 107 -23.00 0.68 -25.14
CA ILE A 107 -22.55 -0.18 -24.05
C ILE A 107 -21.15 0.26 -23.63
N SER A 108 -20.88 0.31 -22.34
CA SER A 108 -19.51 0.49 -21.84
C SER A 108 -19.18 -0.49 -20.72
N ALA A 109 -17.90 -0.82 -20.65
CA ALA A 109 -17.28 -1.51 -19.53
C ALA A 109 -16.25 -0.57 -18.92
N PHE A 110 -16.22 -0.46 -17.60
CA PHE A 110 -15.27 0.39 -16.90
C PHE A 110 -14.68 -0.30 -15.69
N GLY A 111 -13.48 0.13 -15.31
CA GLY A 111 -12.77 -0.33 -14.14
C GLY A 111 -12.08 0.84 -13.45
N ARG A 112 -12.08 0.86 -12.11
CA ARG A 112 -11.47 1.89 -11.28
C ARG A 112 -10.55 1.28 -10.22
N ASN A 113 -9.43 1.95 -9.93
CA ASN A 113 -8.36 1.51 -9.02
C ASN A 113 -7.86 0.09 -9.35
N LEU A 114 -7.45 -0.11 -10.60
CA LEU A 114 -7.18 -1.45 -11.14
C LEU A 114 -5.85 -2.05 -10.68
N ALA A 115 -4.81 -1.23 -10.58
CA ALA A 115 -3.48 -1.67 -10.19
C ALA A 115 -2.66 -0.51 -9.62
N THR A 116 -1.81 -0.80 -8.64
CA THR A 116 -0.86 0.13 -8.03
C THR A 116 0.53 -0.48 -8.08
N VAL A 117 1.51 0.30 -8.53
CA VAL A 117 2.94 -0.03 -8.47
C VAL A 117 3.57 0.92 -7.47
N SER A 118 4.14 0.37 -6.39
CA SER A 118 4.77 1.12 -5.30
C SER A 118 5.70 0.20 -4.52
N ASP A 119 6.69 0.79 -3.84
CA ASP A 119 7.54 0.10 -2.87
C ASP A 119 6.94 0.09 -1.45
N PHE A 120 5.75 0.67 -1.27
CA PHE A 120 5.05 0.68 0.01
C PHE A 120 4.72 -0.77 0.46
N PRO A 121 5.06 -1.18 1.70
CA PRO A 121 5.10 -2.60 2.08
C PRO A 121 3.73 -3.26 2.31
N ILE A 122 2.65 -2.47 2.27
CA ILE A 122 1.29 -2.93 2.54
C ILE A 122 0.43 -2.83 1.26
N TYR A 123 -0.75 -2.21 1.30
CA TYR A 123 -1.71 -2.28 0.19
C TYR A 123 -1.49 -1.13 -0.81
N ASP A 124 -1.50 0.09 -0.30
CA ASP A 124 -1.60 1.30 -1.11
C ASP A 124 -1.05 2.49 -0.30
N PRO A 125 -0.08 3.26 -0.83
CA PRO A 125 0.41 4.46 -0.16
C PRO A 125 -0.59 5.63 -0.17
N GLU A 126 -1.68 5.52 -0.94
CA GLU A 126 -2.78 6.48 -0.88
C GLU A 126 -3.65 6.27 0.36
N THR A 127 -3.13 6.75 1.48
CA THR A 127 -3.73 6.65 2.80
C THR A 127 -3.88 8.02 3.44
N ALA A 128 -4.95 8.18 4.21
CA ALA A 128 -5.05 9.25 5.17
C ALA A 128 -5.66 8.74 6.48
N ALA A 129 -5.09 9.18 7.59
CA ALA A 129 -5.67 8.91 8.90
C ALA A 129 -6.65 10.03 9.28
N LEU A 130 -7.57 9.74 10.20
CA LEU A 130 -8.45 10.72 10.81
C LEU A 130 -8.06 10.92 12.27
N ASN A 131 -8.03 12.18 12.71
CA ASN A 131 -7.93 12.54 14.12
C ASN A 131 -9.07 13.51 14.47
N GLY A 132 -10.17 12.94 14.99
CA GLY A 132 -11.46 13.64 15.04
C GLY A 132 -11.92 13.98 13.62
N ASP A 133 -12.23 15.24 13.38
CA ASP A 133 -12.67 15.74 12.08
C ASP A 133 -11.51 16.16 11.15
N THR A 134 -10.27 16.04 11.63
CA THR A 134 -9.08 16.46 10.87
C THR A 134 -8.47 15.29 10.12
N ILE A 135 -8.27 15.47 8.82
CA ILE A 135 -7.51 14.54 7.98
C ILE A 135 -6.02 14.74 8.25
N LEU A 136 -5.33 13.67 8.64
CA LEU A 136 -3.89 13.61 8.83
C LEU A 136 -3.25 12.89 7.64
N PRO A 137 -2.63 13.63 6.71
CA PRO A 137 -1.85 13.03 5.63
C PRO A 137 -0.56 12.41 6.17
N GLY A 138 0.00 11.44 5.45
CA GLY A 138 1.28 10.82 5.79
C GLY A 138 1.20 9.73 6.86
N ILE A 139 0.00 9.33 7.28
CA ILE A 139 -0.21 8.30 8.30
C ILE A 139 -1.21 7.26 7.78
N GLU A 140 -0.84 5.99 7.85
CA GLU A 140 -1.67 4.82 7.61
C GLU A 140 -1.97 4.14 8.97
N MET A 141 -3.26 4.04 9.32
CA MET A 141 -3.72 3.58 10.64
C MET A 141 -4.57 2.30 10.61
N GLY A 142 -4.17 1.30 9.83
CA GLY A 142 -4.88 0.01 9.78
C GLY A 142 -6.18 0.05 8.99
N GLN A 143 -6.31 0.98 8.04
CA GLN A 143 -7.51 1.07 7.23
C GLN A 143 -7.61 -0.09 6.24
N MET A 144 -8.83 -0.34 5.77
CA MET A 144 -9.06 -1.37 4.77
C MET A 144 -8.41 -1.01 3.43
N PRO A 145 -7.92 -2.00 2.67
CA PRO A 145 -7.38 -1.76 1.34
C PRO A 145 -8.44 -1.16 0.42
N SER A 146 -8.00 -0.26 -0.46
CA SER A 146 -8.83 0.31 -1.52
C SER A 146 -9.30 -0.80 -2.48
N PRO A 147 -10.62 -0.94 -2.74
CA PRO A 147 -11.11 -1.95 -3.66
C PRO A 147 -10.89 -1.55 -5.12
N ALA A 148 -10.55 -2.54 -5.95
CA ALA A 148 -10.67 -2.44 -7.40
C ALA A 148 -12.13 -2.64 -7.79
N ASN A 149 -12.71 -1.67 -8.50
CA ASN A 149 -14.11 -1.71 -8.92
C ASN A 149 -14.22 -1.97 -10.41
N TYR A 150 -15.16 -2.83 -10.80
CA TYR A 150 -15.46 -3.15 -12.19
C TYR A 150 -16.96 -2.99 -12.42
N GLY A 151 -17.33 -2.48 -13.59
CA GLY A 151 -18.73 -2.22 -13.91
C GLY A 151 -19.01 -2.21 -15.40
N PHE A 152 -20.30 -2.32 -15.71
CA PHE A 152 -20.85 -2.20 -17.05
C PHE A 152 -21.96 -1.16 -17.04
N ASN A 153 -22.10 -0.43 -18.14
CA ASN A 153 -23.16 0.55 -18.32
C ASN A 153 -23.83 0.34 -19.68
N LEU A 154 -25.16 0.42 -19.68
CA LEU A 154 -25.98 0.38 -20.89
C LEU A 154 -26.78 1.68 -20.95
N LYS A 155 -26.56 2.46 -22.01
CA LYS A 155 -27.29 3.70 -22.25
C LYS A 155 -28.16 3.54 -23.50
N VAL A 156 -29.46 3.80 -23.32
CA VAL A 156 -30.47 3.76 -24.37
C VAL A 156 -31.14 5.12 -24.45
N ASN A 157 -31.18 5.70 -25.65
CA ASN A 157 -31.93 6.90 -25.95
C ASN A 157 -33.10 6.52 -26.88
N LEU A 158 -34.31 6.96 -26.53
CA LEU A 158 -35.53 6.73 -27.30
C LEU A 158 -35.77 7.87 -28.30
#